data_AF-A0A2E8GEG8-F1
#
_entry.id   AF-A0A2E8GEG8-F1
#
_cell.length_a   1.000
_cell.length_b   1.000
_cell.length_c   1.000
_cell.angle_alpha   90.00
_cell.angle_beta   90.00
_cell.angle_gamma   90.00
#
_symmetry.space_group_name_H-M   'P 1'
#
loop_
_entity.id
_entity.type
_entity.pdbx_description
1 polymer ?
#
loop_
_entity_poly.entity_id
_entity_poly.type
_entity_poly.pdbx_seq_one_letter_code
_entity_poly.pdbx_strand_id
1 'polypeptide(L)'
;QRKAFGPNDPRIIPVLDRLANWNMQAFDLGYGDLLGLRLSTAQILFRAAVRMVSLHFGRSDERYVPLKTNIAKSAYLVSRYPNYTAEQQRPEFRNTEDRLLKSLNERSRGLRSFRSGEGALRDIVEYYIEESDSIYDIAVAITNLGDWYTMFDQRNPARDRYTQAWQLLLTLDNSEELIQQLFGQVAPIPTFGKAANPGKASSYDPELEGLRSAYADVIFDVTANGYVRNLQMSSEISQQNSRLLSQLRRKVRNSSFRPLVVDGLPVISRGHQFRYRYWY
;
A
#
# COMPACT_ATOMS: atom_id res chain seq x y z
N GLN A 1 -28.68 10.58 21.34
CA GLN A 1 -28.32 9.40 22.16
C GLN A 1 -27.03 8.79 21.63
N ARG A 2 -25.91 8.90 22.35
CA ARG A 2 -24.67 8.15 22.05
C ARG A 2 -24.86 6.72 22.53
N LYS A 3 -25.15 5.76 21.65
CA LYS A 3 -24.95 4.34 21.98
C LYS A 3 -23.45 4.11 22.07
N ALA A 4 -22.92 4.10 23.28
CA ALA A 4 -21.58 3.59 23.53
C ALA A 4 -21.63 2.08 23.25
N PHE A 5 -21.25 1.68 22.03
CA PHE A 5 -21.04 0.28 21.72
C PHE A 5 -19.94 -0.24 22.66
N GLY A 6 -20.20 -1.34 23.35
CA GLY A 6 -19.19 -1.96 24.21
C GLY A 6 -17.95 -2.35 23.39
N PRO A 7 -16.79 -2.55 24.03
CA PRO A 7 -15.53 -2.87 23.33
C PRO A 7 -15.59 -4.15 22.48
N ASN A 8 -16.57 -5.02 22.73
CA ASN A 8 -16.82 -6.27 22.01
C ASN A 8 -18.19 -6.29 21.28
N ASP A 9 -18.80 -5.15 20.98
CA ASP A 9 -20.05 -5.11 20.22
C ASP A 9 -19.75 -5.07 18.71
N PRO A 10 -20.19 -6.04 17.89
CA PRO A 10 -19.87 -6.08 16.45
C PRO A 10 -20.39 -4.85 15.67
N ARG A 11 -21.37 -4.12 16.20
CA ARG A 11 -21.87 -2.87 15.59
C ARG A 11 -20.84 -1.74 15.59
N ILE A 12 -19.73 -1.89 16.33
CA ILE A 12 -18.62 -0.93 16.31
C ILE A 12 -17.77 -1.06 15.03
N ILE A 13 -17.80 -2.19 14.32
CA ILE A 13 -16.93 -2.46 13.16
C ILE A 13 -16.99 -1.34 12.10
N PRO A 14 -18.17 -0.88 11.62
CA PRO A 14 -18.24 0.19 10.62
C PRO A 14 -17.73 1.53 11.15
N VAL A 15 -17.82 1.77 12.46
CA VAL A 15 -17.31 2.99 13.09
C VAL A 15 -15.79 2.97 13.14
N LEU A 16 -15.19 1.83 13.52
CA LEU A 16 -13.74 1.65 13.53
C LEU A 16 -13.16 1.83 12.13
N ASP A 17 -13.75 1.17 11.13
CA ASP A 17 -13.30 1.29 9.74
C ASP A 17 -13.40 2.73 9.22
N ARG A 18 -14.54 3.42 9.45
CA ARG A 18 -14.70 4.81 9.05
C ARG A 18 -13.68 5.74 9.71
N LEU A 19 -13.47 5.62 11.02
CA LEU A 19 -12.50 6.44 11.75
C LEU A 19 -11.06 6.15 11.32
N ALA A 20 -10.74 4.89 11.01
CA ALA A 20 -9.43 4.50 10.51
C ALA A 20 -9.15 5.13 9.14
N ASN A 21 -10.10 5.04 8.20
CA ASN A 21 -10.00 5.67 6.89
C ASN A 21 -9.93 7.20 6.99
N TRP A 22 -10.69 7.82 7.90
CA TRP A 22 -10.58 9.26 8.14
C TRP A 22 -9.17 9.67 8.60
N ASN A 23 -8.53 8.89 9.48
CA ASN A 23 -7.15 9.17 9.89
C ASN A 23 -6.15 8.98 8.74
N MET A 24 -6.34 7.99 7.87
CA MET A 24 -5.52 7.84 6.66
C MET A 24 -5.68 9.06 5.73
N GLN A 25 -6.91 9.51 5.51
CA GLN A 25 -7.17 10.70 4.70
C GLN A 25 -6.57 11.96 5.35
N ALA A 26 -6.71 12.13 6.66
CA ALA A 26 -6.13 13.25 7.39
C ALA A 26 -4.60 13.27 7.28
N PHE A 27 -3.93 12.11 7.31
CA PHE A 27 -2.50 12.01 7.03
C PHE A 27 -2.17 12.47 5.60
N ASP A 28 -2.90 11.97 4.60
CA ASP A 28 -2.67 12.31 3.19
C ASP A 28 -2.86 13.82 2.91
N LEU A 29 -3.71 14.49 3.67
CA LEU A 29 -3.96 15.93 3.60
C LEU A 29 -3.02 16.77 4.47
N GLY A 30 -2.11 16.16 5.22
CA GLY A 30 -1.27 16.89 6.18
C GLY A 30 -2.06 17.53 7.32
N TYR A 31 -3.24 16.99 7.65
CA TYR A 31 -4.14 17.58 8.64
C TYR A 31 -3.79 17.19 10.09
N GLY A 32 -3.30 18.19 10.83
CA GLY A 32 -2.98 18.13 12.26
C GLY A 32 -1.47 18.07 12.55
N ASP A 33 -1.11 18.33 13.81
CA ASP A 33 0.29 18.60 14.19
C ASP A 33 1.17 17.35 14.29
N LEU A 34 0.58 16.16 14.46
CA LEU A 34 1.27 14.87 14.59
C LEU A 34 0.74 13.90 13.54
N LEU A 35 1.30 13.95 12.33
CA LEU A 35 0.83 13.14 11.21
C LEU A 35 1.09 11.65 11.43
N GLY A 36 2.19 11.28 12.08
CA GLY A 36 2.47 9.92 12.50
C GLY A 36 1.40 9.38 13.46
N LEU A 37 0.79 10.23 14.28
CA LEU A 37 -0.28 9.81 15.20
C LEU A 37 -1.53 9.42 14.43
N ARG A 38 -1.81 10.09 13.30
CA ARG A 38 -2.90 9.71 12.38
C ARG A 38 -2.69 8.29 11.85
N LEU A 39 -1.50 8.01 11.32
CA LEU A 39 -1.17 6.68 10.80
C LEU A 39 -1.26 5.58 11.86
N SER A 40 -0.73 5.85 13.07
CA SER A 40 -0.83 4.88 14.15
C SER A 40 -2.27 4.65 14.60
N THR A 41 -3.04 5.73 14.75
CA THR A 41 -4.47 5.65 15.10
C THR A 41 -5.23 4.82 14.08
N ALA A 42 -5.00 5.04 12.78
CA ALA A 42 -5.60 4.24 11.72
C ALA A 42 -5.26 2.74 11.87
N GLN A 43 -3.98 2.41 12.11
CA GLN A 43 -3.55 1.02 12.31
C GLN A 43 -4.24 0.35 13.50
N ILE A 44 -4.31 1.03 14.64
CA ILE A 44 -4.95 0.51 15.85
C ILE A 44 -6.43 0.23 15.57
N LEU A 45 -7.12 1.17 14.90
CA LEU A 45 -8.54 1.04 14.55
C LEU A 45 -8.80 -0.09 13.55
N PHE A 46 -8.00 -0.22 12.48
CA PHE A 46 -8.13 -1.33 11.54
C PHE A 46 -7.89 -2.68 12.20
N ARG A 47 -6.88 -2.78 13.08
CA ARG A 47 -6.63 -4.02 13.84
C ARG A 47 -7.80 -4.39 14.73
N ALA A 48 -8.36 -3.42 15.45
CA ALA A 48 -9.55 -3.64 16.25
C ALA A 48 -10.73 -4.09 15.37
N ALA A 49 -10.93 -3.48 14.20
CA ALA A 49 -11.98 -3.88 13.26
C ALA A 49 -11.79 -5.33 12.76
N VAL A 50 -10.58 -5.69 12.30
CA VAL A 50 -10.25 -7.07 11.88
C VAL A 50 -10.50 -8.07 13.01
N ARG A 51 -10.08 -7.75 14.23
CA ARG A 51 -10.27 -8.62 15.39
C ARG A 51 -11.77 -8.82 15.66
N MET A 52 -12.55 -7.75 15.61
CA MET A 52 -14.00 -7.80 15.80
C MET A 52 -14.71 -8.59 14.69
N VAL A 53 -14.31 -8.42 13.43
CA VAL A 53 -14.80 -9.25 12.32
C VAL A 53 -14.48 -10.73 12.57
N SER A 54 -13.22 -11.02 12.87
CA SER A 54 -12.75 -12.39 13.11
C SER A 54 -13.47 -13.06 14.28
N LEU A 55 -13.72 -12.31 15.37
CA LEU A 55 -14.34 -12.81 16.59
C LEU A 55 -15.83 -13.13 16.41
N HIS A 56 -16.56 -12.32 15.64
CA HIS A 56 -18.02 -12.43 15.55
C HIS A 56 -18.52 -13.12 14.28
N PHE A 57 -17.73 -13.09 13.20
CA PHE A 57 -18.15 -13.56 11.88
C PHE A 57 -17.13 -14.52 11.23
N GLY A 58 -15.93 -14.67 11.80
CA GLY A 58 -14.88 -15.50 11.23
C GLY A 58 -13.98 -14.77 10.24
N ARG A 59 -12.94 -15.46 9.74
CA ARG A 59 -11.98 -14.92 8.77
C ARG A 59 -12.53 -14.91 7.33
N SER A 60 -13.47 -15.80 7.03
CA SER A 60 -14.16 -15.92 5.73
C SER A 60 -15.13 -14.76 5.45
N ASP A 61 -15.37 -13.88 6.41
CA ASP A 61 -16.22 -12.70 6.24
C ASP A 61 -15.62 -11.72 5.21
N GLU A 62 -16.44 -11.23 4.28
CA GLU A 62 -16.04 -10.36 3.17
C GLU A 62 -15.26 -9.10 3.59
N ARG A 63 -15.42 -8.65 4.86
CA ARG A 63 -14.73 -7.46 5.39
C ARG A 63 -13.30 -7.74 5.80
N TYR A 64 -12.89 -9.00 5.94
CA TYR A 64 -11.57 -9.38 6.44
C TYR A 64 -10.44 -8.88 5.53
N VAL A 65 -10.50 -9.23 4.23
CA VAL A 65 -9.47 -8.86 3.24
C VAL A 65 -9.35 -7.34 3.05
N PRO A 66 -10.44 -6.56 2.89
CA PRO A 66 -10.36 -5.10 2.82
C PRO A 66 -9.68 -4.46 4.05
N LEU A 67 -10.02 -4.91 5.25
CA LEU A 67 -9.43 -4.37 6.48
C LEU A 67 -7.94 -4.73 6.62
N LYS A 68 -7.55 -5.97 6.30
CA LYS A 68 -6.13 -6.38 6.24
C LYS A 68 -5.36 -5.58 5.19
N THR A 69 -5.96 -5.33 4.04
CA THR A 69 -5.36 -4.51 2.98
C THR A 69 -5.08 -3.10 3.49
N ASN A 70 -5.98 -2.52 4.29
CA ASN A 70 -5.77 -1.20 4.89
C ASN A 70 -4.69 -1.20 5.98
N ILE A 71 -4.50 -2.31 6.71
CA ILE A 71 -3.33 -2.49 7.61
C ILE A 71 -2.04 -2.47 6.79
N ALA A 72 -1.97 -3.18 5.65
CA ALA A 72 -0.79 -3.18 4.79
C ALA A 72 -0.49 -1.78 4.19
N LYS A 73 -1.53 -1.04 3.76
CA LYS A 73 -1.38 0.34 3.27
C LYS A 73 -0.87 1.30 4.33
N SER A 74 -1.48 1.30 5.51
CA SER A 74 -1.05 2.17 6.60
C SER A 74 0.39 1.84 7.03
N ALA A 75 0.75 0.55 7.05
CA ALA A 75 2.12 0.10 7.28
C ALA A 75 3.11 0.63 6.23
N TYR A 76 2.72 0.62 4.95
CA TYR A 76 3.50 1.24 3.89
C TYR A 76 3.72 2.75 4.14
N LEU A 77 2.66 3.50 4.46
CA LEU A 77 2.78 4.93 4.74
C LEU A 77 3.70 5.22 5.93
N VAL A 78 3.60 4.43 7.01
CA VAL A 78 4.53 4.54 8.16
C VAL A 78 5.97 4.33 7.72
N SER A 79 6.25 3.37 6.82
CA SER A 79 7.60 3.14 6.31
C SER A 79 8.16 4.28 5.47
N ARG A 80 7.28 5.06 4.81
CA ARG A 80 7.65 6.18 3.96
C ARG A 80 7.65 7.52 4.68
N TYR A 81 7.14 7.59 5.91
CA TYR A 81 7.04 8.83 6.68
C TYR A 81 8.29 9.07 7.55
N PRO A 82 9.19 10.01 7.19
CA PRO A 82 10.50 10.14 7.84
C PRO A 82 10.43 10.56 9.32
N ASN A 83 9.43 11.37 9.68
CA ASN A 83 9.29 11.93 11.02
C ASN A 83 8.58 10.99 12.00
N TYR A 84 8.10 9.83 11.53
CA TYR A 84 7.31 8.91 12.36
C TYR A 84 8.00 8.57 13.69
N THR A 85 9.26 8.15 13.61
CA THR A 85 10.04 7.74 14.79
C THR A 85 10.22 8.87 15.79
N ALA A 86 10.44 10.10 15.30
CA ALA A 86 10.61 11.27 16.16
C ALA A 86 9.28 11.67 16.84
N GLU A 87 8.17 11.65 16.10
CA GLU A 87 6.84 11.93 16.66
C GLU A 87 6.40 10.87 17.67
N GLN A 88 6.67 9.59 17.40
CA GLN A 88 6.33 8.48 18.31
C GLN A 88 7.04 8.59 19.66
N GLN A 89 8.17 9.30 19.72
CA GLN A 89 8.88 9.54 20.98
C GLN A 89 8.23 10.62 21.84
N ARG A 90 7.33 11.44 21.29
CA ARG A 90 6.66 12.51 22.02
C ARG A 90 5.68 11.96 23.06
N PRO A 91 5.61 12.53 24.28
CA PRO A 91 4.70 12.07 25.33
C PRO A 91 3.23 12.11 24.91
N GLU A 92 2.79 13.14 24.19
CA GLU A 92 1.41 13.32 23.77
C GLU A 92 0.96 12.20 22.82
N PHE A 93 1.87 11.78 21.93
CA PHE A 93 1.66 10.67 21.00
C PHE A 93 1.43 9.37 21.78
N ARG A 94 2.38 9.00 22.65
CA ARG A 94 2.33 7.76 23.43
C ARG A 94 1.11 7.71 24.35
N ASN A 95 0.81 8.81 25.03
CA ASN A 95 -0.34 8.91 25.93
C ASN A 95 -1.67 8.76 25.18
N THR A 96 -1.73 9.22 23.92
CA THR A 96 -2.93 9.08 23.09
C THR A 96 -3.08 7.66 22.57
N GLU A 97 -1.99 7.04 22.09
CA GLU A 97 -1.99 5.63 21.71
C GLU A 97 -2.39 4.72 22.87
N ASP A 98 -1.79 4.89 24.05
CA ASP A 98 -2.04 4.02 25.19
C ASP A 98 -3.50 4.07 25.65
N ARG A 99 -4.11 5.27 25.63
CA ARG A 99 -5.54 5.44 25.92
C ARG A 99 -6.41 4.72 24.89
N LEU A 100 -6.05 4.81 23.61
CA LEU A 100 -6.80 4.16 22.53
C LEU A 100 -6.66 2.64 22.56
N LEU A 101 -5.45 2.12 22.77
CA LEU A 101 -5.20 0.69 22.93
C LEU A 101 -6.01 0.11 24.08
N LYS A 102 -6.01 0.80 25.23
CA LYS A 102 -6.78 0.39 26.39
C LYS A 102 -8.29 0.39 26.11
N SER A 103 -8.82 1.44 25.46
CA SER A 103 -10.26 1.53 25.18
C SER A 103 -10.75 0.47 24.19
N LEU A 104 -9.89 0.04 23.26
CA LEU A 104 -10.19 -0.98 22.27
C LEU A 104 -9.73 -2.38 22.69
N ASN A 105 -9.23 -2.58 23.91
CA ASN A 105 -8.65 -3.85 24.37
C ASN A 105 -7.56 -4.39 23.43
N GLU A 106 -6.78 -3.52 22.80
CA GLU A 106 -5.70 -3.87 21.87
C GLU A 106 -4.38 -4.02 22.63
N ARG A 107 -3.64 -5.10 22.37
CA ARG A 107 -2.48 -5.49 23.19
C ARG A 107 -1.13 -4.99 22.66
N SER A 108 -1.08 -4.45 21.45
CA SER A 108 0.18 -4.09 20.81
C SER A 108 0.14 -2.67 20.26
N ARG A 109 1.06 -1.85 20.78
CA ARG A 109 1.56 -0.66 20.07
C ARG A 109 2.07 -1.15 18.73
N GLY A 110 1.52 -0.66 17.63
CA GLY A 110 1.93 -1.07 16.28
C GLY A 110 3.42 -0.82 16.11
N LEU A 111 4.23 -1.87 15.91
CA LEU A 111 5.68 -1.71 15.79
C LEU A 111 6.28 -2.56 14.67
N ARG A 112 7.08 -1.84 13.86
CA ARG A 112 7.73 -2.16 12.59
C ARG A 112 6.74 -2.23 11.42
N SER A 113 6.61 -1.12 10.70
CA SER A 113 5.90 -1.00 9.42
C SER A 113 6.04 -2.26 8.56
N PHE A 114 7.27 -2.73 8.37
CA PHE A 114 7.55 -3.98 7.65
C PHE A 114 6.74 -5.19 8.14
N ARG A 115 6.81 -5.53 9.44
CA ARG A 115 6.18 -6.73 10.00
C ARG A 115 4.65 -6.65 10.00
N SER A 116 4.12 -5.45 10.26
CA SER A 116 2.67 -5.22 10.27
C SER A 116 2.07 -5.45 8.87
N GLY A 117 2.69 -4.87 7.84
CA GLY A 117 2.22 -5.08 6.47
C GLY A 117 2.49 -6.49 5.96
N GLU A 118 3.64 -7.07 6.29
CA GLU A 118 3.95 -8.46 5.94
C GLU A 118 2.93 -9.43 6.54
N GLY A 119 2.62 -9.30 7.84
CA GLY A 119 1.63 -10.14 8.51
C GLY A 119 0.26 -10.00 7.86
N ALA A 120 -0.18 -8.77 7.57
CA ALA A 120 -1.47 -8.54 6.93
C ALA A 120 -1.56 -9.14 5.52
N LEU A 121 -0.48 -9.07 4.72
CA LEU A 121 -0.44 -9.66 3.38
C LEU A 121 -0.36 -11.19 3.42
N ARG A 122 0.34 -11.77 4.41
CA ARG A 122 0.32 -13.22 4.65
C ARG A 122 -1.07 -13.71 5.02
N ASP A 123 -1.76 -13.01 5.93
CA ASP A 123 -3.14 -13.35 6.31
C ASP A 123 -4.10 -13.28 5.10
N ILE A 124 -3.85 -12.36 4.15
CA ILE A 124 -4.63 -12.29 2.90
C ILE A 124 -4.32 -13.49 1.98
N VAL A 125 -3.05 -13.88 1.86
CA VAL A 125 -2.67 -15.09 1.11
C VAL A 125 -3.34 -16.32 1.71
N GLU A 126 -3.30 -16.49 3.02
CA GLU A 126 -3.98 -17.58 3.74
C GLU A 126 -5.48 -17.58 3.46
N TYR A 127 -6.14 -16.41 3.55
CA TYR A 127 -7.56 -16.28 3.19
C TYR A 127 -7.85 -16.79 1.78
N TYR A 128 -7.09 -16.37 0.76
CA TYR A 128 -7.37 -16.81 -0.61
C TYR A 128 -7.07 -18.30 -0.81
N ILE A 129 -6.08 -18.86 -0.12
CA ILE A 129 -5.81 -20.31 -0.18
C ILE A 129 -6.97 -21.12 0.43
N GLU A 130 -7.58 -20.61 1.51
CA GLU A 130 -8.66 -21.30 2.23
C GLU A 130 -10.03 -21.11 1.57
N GLU A 131 -10.31 -19.90 1.05
CA GLU A 131 -11.66 -19.46 0.69
C GLU A 131 -11.87 -19.24 -0.81
N SER A 132 -10.81 -19.26 -1.63
CA SER A 132 -10.93 -18.95 -3.07
C SER A 132 -10.78 -20.19 -3.95
N ASP A 133 -11.73 -20.36 -4.85
CA ASP A 133 -11.63 -21.34 -5.94
C ASP A 133 -10.74 -20.85 -7.09
N SER A 134 -10.29 -19.60 -7.05
CA SER A 134 -9.52 -18.94 -8.10
C SER A 134 -8.02 -19.02 -7.81
N ILE A 135 -7.33 -19.94 -8.49
CA ILE A 135 -5.85 -20.04 -8.46
C ILE A 135 -5.20 -18.70 -8.86
N TYR A 136 -5.84 -17.95 -9.77
CA TYR A 136 -5.37 -16.63 -10.17
C TYR A 136 -5.39 -15.63 -9.00
N ASP A 137 -6.45 -15.61 -8.18
CA ASP A 137 -6.53 -14.69 -7.03
C ASP A 137 -5.50 -15.05 -5.95
N ILE A 138 -5.23 -16.35 -5.76
CA ILE A 138 -4.13 -16.82 -4.90
C ILE A 138 -2.78 -16.31 -5.44
N ALA A 139 -2.53 -16.45 -6.75
CA ALA A 139 -1.30 -15.96 -7.38
C ALA A 139 -1.15 -14.44 -7.26
N VAL A 140 -2.24 -13.68 -7.40
CA VAL A 140 -2.26 -12.22 -7.18
C VAL A 140 -1.93 -11.87 -5.73
N ALA A 141 -2.52 -12.56 -4.75
CA ALA A 141 -2.24 -12.33 -3.34
C ALA A 141 -0.76 -12.61 -3.00
N ILE A 142 -0.21 -13.73 -3.49
CA ILE A 142 1.21 -14.08 -3.32
C ILE A 142 2.11 -13.03 -3.98
N THR A 143 1.73 -12.55 -5.17
CA THR A 143 2.47 -11.51 -5.88
C THR A 143 2.49 -10.20 -5.10
N ASN A 144 1.38 -9.80 -4.47
CA ASN A 144 1.33 -8.61 -3.62
C ASN A 144 2.28 -8.73 -2.40
N LEU A 145 2.46 -9.94 -1.86
CA LEU A 145 3.47 -10.20 -0.82
C LEU A 145 4.90 -10.16 -1.39
N GLY A 146 5.11 -10.62 -2.62
CA GLY A 146 6.37 -10.44 -3.35
C GLY A 146 6.71 -8.95 -3.55
N ASP A 147 5.73 -8.14 -3.94
CA ASP A 147 5.89 -6.69 -4.08
C ASP A 147 6.24 -6.01 -2.76
N TRP A 148 5.64 -6.46 -1.65
CA TRP A 148 6.05 -6.01 -0.31
C TRP A 148 7.53 -6.27 -0.06
N TYR A 149 7.99 -7.48 -0.32
CA TYR A 149 9.41 -7.81 -0.17
C TYR A 149 10.31 -6.99 -1.09
N THR A 150 9.90 -6.73 -2.33
CA THR A 150 10.61 -5.84 -3.26
C THR A 150 10.74 -4.42 -2.71
N MET A 151 9.67 -3.84 -2.15
CA MET A 151 9.71 -2.47 -1.60
C MET A 151 10.61 -2.31 -0.37
N PHE A 152 10.89 -3.41 0.35
CA PHE A 152 11.69 -3.44 1.57
C PHE A 152 13.04 -4.17 1.39
N ASP A 153 13.50 -4.28 0.13
CA ASP A 153 14.80 -4.83 -0.25
C ASP A 153 15.03 -6.29 0.19
N GLN A 154 13.96 -7.04 0.42
CA GLN A 154 13.97 -8.46 0.78
C GLN A 154 14.06 -9.31 -0.49
N ARG A 155 15.24 -9.33 -1.13
CA ARG A 155 15.45 -9.90 -2.47
C ARG A 155 15.07 -11.38 -2.60
N ASN A 156 15.58 -12.22 -1.70
CA ASN A 156 15.28 -13.67 -1.76
C ASN A 156 13.80 -13.93 -1.47
N PRO A 157 13.19 -13.38 -0.40
CA PRO A 157 11.76 -13.52 -0.18
C PRO A 157 10.90 -13.03 -1.35
N ALA A 158 11.26 -11.92 -2.00
CA ALA A 158 10.54 -11.42 -3.17
C ALA A 158 10.59 -12.42 -4.34
N ARG A 159 11.79 -12.90 -4.67
CA ARG A 159 12.00 -13.93 -5.70
C ARG A 159 11.18 -15.18 -5.41
N ASP A 160 11.21 -15.67 -4.17
CA ASP A 160 10.49 -16.89 -3.77
C ASP A 160 8.98 -16.74 -3.99
N ARG A 161 8.41 -15.56 -3.66
CA ARG A 161 6.98 -15.29 -3.88
C ARG A 161 6.64 -15.16 -5.36
N TYR A 162 7.46 -14.48 -6.15
CA TYR A 162 7.22 -14.41 -7.60
C TYR A 162 7.34 -15.78 -8.26
N THR A 163 8.30 -16.60 -7.86
CA THR A 163 8.43 -17.99 -8.34
C THR A 163 7.21 -18.81 -7.97
N GLN A 164 6.73 -18.70 -6.73
CA GLN A 164 5.54 -19.41 -6.26
C GLN A 164 4.28 -19.01 -7.05
N ALA A 165 4.04 -17.72 -7.25
CA ALA A 165 2.91 -17.23 -8.03
C ALA A 165 3.00 -17.68 -9.50
N TRP A 166 4.19 -17.62 -10.11
CA TRP A 166 4.43 -18.12 -11.47
C TRP A 166 4.11 -19.61 -11.59
N GLN A 167 4.59 -20.43 -10.66
CA GLN A 167 4.33 -21.87 -10.66
C GLN A 167 2.85 -22.20 -10.52
N LEU A 168 2.11 -21.44 -9.70
CA LEU A 168 0.65 -21.61 -9.61
C LEU A 168 -0.04 -21.29 -10.94
N LEU A 169 0.34 -20.20 -11.61
CA LEU A 169 -0.27 -19.85 -12.90
C LEU A 169 0.00 -20.88 -14.00
N LEU A 170 1.16 -21.55 -13.98
CA LEU A 170 1.46 -22.65 -14.92
C LEU A 170 0.53 -23.86 -14.79
N THR A 171 -0.21 -23.99 -13.69
CA THR A 171 -1.18 -25.08 -13.51
C THR A 171 -2.52 -24.84 -14.21
N LEU A 172 -2.75 -23.63 -14.73
CA LEU A 172 -3.98 -23.22 -15.40
C LEU A 172 -3.88 -23.43 -16.92
N ASP A 173 -4.98 -23.83 -17.55
CA ASP A 173 -5.05 -24.06 -18.99
C ASP A 173 -4.69 -22.81 -19.82
N ASN A 174 -5.05 -21.62 -19.33
CA ASN A 174 -4.74 -20.32 -19.91
C ASN A 174 -3.50 -19.65 -19.28
N SER A 175 -2.52 -20.45 -18.83
CA SER A 175 -1.32 -19.99 -18.13
C SER A 175 -0.58 -18.83 -18.82
N GLU A 176 -0.36 -18.90 -20.13
CA GLU A 176 0.39 -17.88 -20.88
C GLU A 176 -0.27 -16.50 -20.79
N GLU A 177 -1.59 -16.43 -20.97
CA GLU A 177 -2.36 -15.19 -20.88
C GLU A 177 -2.32 -14.62 -19.45
N LEU A 178 -2.52 -15.47 -18.44
CA LEU A 178 -2.54 -15.04 -17.03
C LEU A 178 -1.16 -14.60 -16.54
N ILE A 179 -0.10 -15.27 -16.98
CA ILE A 179 1.28 -14.87 -16.72
C ILE A 179 1.55 -13.51 -17.36
N GLN A 180 1.15 -13.34 -18.62
CA GLN A 180 1.32 -12.07 -19.33
C GLN A 180 0.53 -10.94 -18.63
N GLN A 181 -0.67 -11.23 -18.13
CA GLN A 181 -1.48 -10.28 -17.37
C GLN A 181 -0.82 -9.87 -16.06
N LEU A 182 -0.26 -10.80 -15.30
CA LEU A 182 0.27 -10.52 -13.96
C LEU A 182 1.72 -10.01 -13.95
N PHE A 183 2.54 -10.49 -14.88
CA PHE A 183 4.00 -10.31 -14.91
C PHE A 183 4.55 -9.76 -16.23
N GLY A 184 3.72 -9.65 -17.27
CA GLY A 184 4.15 -9.19 -18.59
C GLY A 184 4.40 -7.68 -18.70
N GLN A 185 4.05 -6.91 -17.65
CA GLN A 185 4.31 -5.46 -17.58
C GLN A 185 4.83 -5.08 -16.20
N VAL A 186 5.68 -4.05 -16.17
CA VAL A 186 6.10 -3.45 -14.91
C VAL A 186 4.94 -2.66 -14.30
N ALA A 187 4.74 -2.79 -13.00
CA ALA A 187 3.62 -2.14 -12.30
C ALA A 187 4.12 -1.29 -11.13
N PRO A 188 3.63 -0.06 -10.92
CA PRO A 188 3.99 0.72 -9.73
C PRO A 188 3.47 0.01 -8.47
N ILE A 189 4.34 -0.16 -7.46
CA ILE A 189 4.00 -0.84 -6.20
C ILE A 189 3.97 0.13 -5.01
N PRO A 190 3.11 -0.09 -4.00
CA PRO A 190 2.22 -1.25 -3.81
C PRO A 190 1.04 -1.29 -4.80
N THR A 191 0.71 -2.50 -5.27
CA THR A 191 -0.47 -2.78 -6.12
C THR A 191 -1.73 -3.11 -5.31
N PHE A 192 -1.59 -3.45 -4.03
CA PHE A 192 -2.70 -3.85 -3.18
C PHE A 192 -3.49 -2.63 -2.66
N GLY A 193 -4.72 -2.53 -3.16
CA GLY A 193 -5.60 -1.37 -3.04
C GLY A 193 -5.14 -0.20 -3.91
N LYS A 194 -6.08 0.66 -4.33
CA LYS A 194 -5.84 1.74 -5.31
C LYS A 194 -4.49 2.41 -5.05
N ALA A 195 -3.49 2.04 -5.85
CA ALA A 195 -2.19 2.67 -5.82
C ALA A 195 -2.45 4.16 -5.94
N ALA A 196 -1.89 4.95 -5.02
CA ALA A 196 -1.71 6.35 -5.28
C ALA A 196 -0.83 6.39 -6.53
N ASN A 197 -1.45 6.55 -7.70
CA ASN A 197 -0.73 6.93 -8.91
C ASN A 197 0.23 8.04 -8.45
N PRO A 198 1.52 7.98 -8.79
CA PRO A 198 2.43 9.06 -8.42
C PRO A 198 1.95 10.44 -8.94
N GLY A 199 0.97 10.49 -9.87
CA GLY A 199 0.24 11.68 -10.30
C GLY A 199 -1.20 11.89 -9.76
N LYS A 200 -1.70 11.05 -8.84
CA LYS A 200 -2.90 11.36 -8.04
C LYS A 200 -2.43 11.99 -6.74
N ALA A 201 -2.35 13.32 -6.73
CA ALA A 201 -2.54 14.03 -5.48
C ALA A 201 -3.86 13.53 -4.85
N SER A 202 -3.87 13.40 -3.53
CA SER A 202 -5.07 13.07 -2.77
C SER A 202 -6.20 13.96 -3.27
N SER A 203 -7.36 13.38 -3.59
CA SER A 203 -8.48 14.04 -4.27
C SER A 203 -9.18 15.13 -3.46
N TYR A 204 -8.54 15.65 -2.40
CA TYR A 204 -9.04 16.76 -1.60
C TYR A 204 -7.91 17.64 -1.07
N ASP A 205 -6.98 18.04 -1.93
CA ASP A 205 -6.06 19.12 -1.59
C ASP A 205 -6.75 20.46 -1.90
N PRO A 206 -7.09 21.29 -0.90
CA PRO A 206 -7.74 22.58 -1.11
C PRO A 206 -6.89 23.53 -1.97
N GLU A 207 -5.58 23.29 -2.09
CA GLU A 207 -4.70 24.04 -2.98
C GLU A 207 -4.91 23.68 -4.47
N LEU A 208 -5.58 22.56 -4.78
CA LEU A 208 -5.85 22.11 -6.16
C LEU A 208 -7.17 22.64 -6.74
N GLU A 209 -8.04 23.26 -5.95
CA GLU A 209 -9.24 23.94 -6.47
C GLU A 209 -8.81 25.16 -7.31
N GLY A 210 -8.94 25.04 -8.64
CA GLY A 210 -8.58 26.09 -9.60
C GLY A 210 -7.25 25.87 -10.33
N LEU A 211 -6.46 24.86 -9.97
CA LEU A 211 -5.23 24.51 -10.69
C LEU A 211 -5.53 23.81 -12.02
N ARG A 212 -4.75 24.15 -13.04
CA ARG A 212 -4.77 23.44 -14.32
C ARG A 212 -3.94 22.17 -14.19
N SER A 213 -4.20 21.18 -15.03
CA SER A 213 -3.40 19.95 -15.06
C SER A 213 -2.77 19.72 -16.42
N ALA A 214 -1.54 19.25 -16.42
CA ALA A 214 -0.83 18.80 -17.61
C ALA A 214 -0.32 17.36 -17.42
N TYR A 215 0.19 16.79 -18.50
CA TYR A 215 0.79 15.45 -18.51
C TYR A 215 2.29 15.54 -18.75
N ALA A 216 3.01 14.67 -18.05
CA ALA A 216 4.44 14.46 -18.21
C ALA A 216 4.69 13.00 -18.57
N ASP A 217 5.37 12.78 -19.69
CA ASP A 217 5.79 11.46 -20.13
C ASP A 217 7.22 11.22 -19.68
N VAL A 218 7.47 10.03 -19.14
CA VAL A 218 8.80 9.60 -18.69
C VAL A 218 9.12 8.22 -19.26
N ILE A 219 10.41 7.99 -19.50
CA ILE A 219 10.95 6.71 -19.95
C ILE A 219 12.01 6.27 -18.95
N PHE A 220 11.96 5.02 -18.51
CA PHE A 220 12.94 4.47 -17.59
C PHE A 220 13.07 2.95 -17.66
N ASP A 221 14.16 2.44 -17.09
CA ASP A 221 14.41 1.02 -16.90
C ASP A 221 13.97 0.60 -15.49
N VAL A 222 13.55 -0.65 -15.34
CA VAL A 222 13.22 -1.27 -14.05
C VAL A 222 14.19 -2.41 -13.80
N THR A 223 14.88 -2.37 -12.66
CA THR A 223 15.79 -3.45 -12.27
C THR A 223 15.02 -4.65 -11.73
N ALA A 224 15.65 -5.83 -11.63
CA ALA A 224 15.07 -7.01 -10.99
C ALA A 224 14.67 -6.79 -9.51
N ASN A 225 15.23 -5.75 -8.86
CA ASN A 225 14.85 -5.35 -7.50
C ASN A 225 13.80 -4.23 -7.47
N GLY A 226 13.16 -3.92 -8.60
CA GLY A 226 12.09 -2.94 -8.69
C GLY A 226 12.50 -1.47 -8.67
N TYR A 227 13.80 -1.15 -8.78
CA TYR A 227 14.27 0.23 -8.83
C TYR A 227 14.24 0.83 -10.23
N VAL A 228 13.91 2.12 -10.28
CA VAL A 228 13.98 2.95 -11.50
C VAL A 228 15.43 3.32 -11.84
N ARG A 229 15.84 3.08 -13.09
CA ARG A 229 17.15 3.47 -13.66
C ARG A 229 16.97 4.18 -14.99
N ASN A 230 17.99 4.90 -15.44
CA ASN A 230 18.00 5.59 -16.74
C ASN A 230 16.78 6.49 -17.00
N LEU A 231 16.26 7.14 -15.94
CA LEU A 231 15.08 7.99 -16.02
C LEU A 231 15.31 9.25 -16.86
N GLN A 232 14.51 9.36 -17.93
CA GLN A 232 14.46 10.47 -18.87
C GLN A 232 13.05 11.07 -18.88
N MET A 233 12.99 12.40 -19.00
CA MET A 233 11.74 13.12 -19.24
C MET A 233 11.55 13.22 -20.75
N SER A 234 10.40 12.82 -21.27
CA SER A 234 10.03 12.98 -22.68
C SER A 234 9.24 14.27 -22.93
N SER A 235 8.71 14.91 -21.89
CA SER A 235 7.95 16.15 -22.01
C SER A 235 8.85 17.39 -22.10
N GLU A 236 8.37 18.40 -22.82
CA GLU A 236 9.04 19.68 -22.97
C GLU A 236 9.18 20.40 -21.62
N ILE A 237 10.42 20.80 -21.32
CA ILE A 237 10.76 21.52 -20.09
C ILE A 237 10.82 23.01 -20.42
N SER A 238 9.94 23.78 -19.78
CA SER A 238 9.89 25.23 -19.85
C SER A 238 10.27 25.84 -18.49
N GLN A 239 10.54 27.15 -18.47
CA GLN A 239 10.82 27.85 -17.22
C GLN A 239 9.66 27.72 -16.20
N GLN A 240 8.41 27.70 -16.70
CA GLN A 240 7.19 27.62 -15.88
C GLN A 240 6.98 26.23 -15.25
N ASN A 241 7.31 25.14 -15.96
CA ASN A 241 7.05 23.78 -15.45
C ASN A 241 8.29 23.09 -14.85
N SER A 242 9.50 23.67 -15.02
CA SER A 242 10.77 23.07 -14.63
C SER A 242 10.82 22.56 -13.19
N ARG A 243 10.28 23.33 -12.23
CA ARG A 243 10.21 22.95 -10.81
C ARG A 243 9.31 21.75 -10.57
N LEU A 244 8.11 21.75 -11.18
CA LEU A 244 7.13 20.66 -11.05
C LEU A 244 7.65 19.37 -11.69
N LEU A 245 8.23 19.46 -12.89
CA LEU A 245 8.84 18.31 -13.56
C LEU A 245 10.05 17.78 -12.81
N SER A 246 10.85 18.64 -12.16
CA SER A 246 11.96 18.21 -11.29
C SER A 246 11.48 17.45 -10.06
N GLN A 247 10.40 17.92 -9.42
CA GLN A 247 9.76 17.22 -8.30
C GLN A 247 9.18 15.87 -8.73
N LEU A 248 8.47 15.84 -9.86
CA LEU A 248 7.96 14.61 -10.45
C LEU A 248 9.09 13.62 -10.74
N ARG A 249 10.17 14.07 -11.39
CA ARG A 249 11.33 13.23 -11.68
C ARG A 249 11.92 12.61 -10.42
N ARG A 250 12.05 13.39 -9.34
CA ARG A 250 12.50 12.88 -8.03
C ARG A 250 11.54 11.84 -7.46
N LYS A 251 10.22 12.09 -7.55
CA LYS A 251 9.18 11.16 -7.09
C LYS A 251 9.24 9.83 -7.86
N VAL A 252 9.31 9.87 -9.19
CA VAL A 252 9.42 8.68 -10.04
C VAL A 252 10.71 7.92 -9.74
N ARG A 253 11.85 8.60 -9.66
CA ARG A 253 13.14 7.97 -9.32
C ARG A 253 13.11 7.21 -7.98
N ASN A 254 12.37 7.72 -7.01
CA ASN A 254 12.25 7.12 -5.68
C ASN A 254 11.08 6.13 -5.55
N SER A 255 10.32 5.91 -6.63
CA SER A 255 9.23 4.95 -6.66
C SER A 255 9.76 3.53 -6.89
N SER A 256 9.01 2.54 -6.42
CA SER A 256 9.30 1.13 -6.64
C SER A 256 8.30 0.56 -7.65
N PHE A 257 8.76 -0.40 -8.44
CA PHE A 257 7.94 -1.11 -9.43
C PHE A 257 8.07 -2.62 -9.23
N ARG A 258 6.98 -3.35 -9.46
CA ARG A 258 7.06 -4.78 -9.74
C ARG A 258 7.87 -4.95 -11.03
N PRO A 259 8.99 -5.69 -11.00
CA PRO A 259 9.74 -6.00 -12.21
C PRO A 259 8.95 -6.95 -13.12
N LEU A 260 9.36 -7.06 -14.38
CA LEU A 260 8.93 -8.21 -15.19
C LEU A 260 9.42 -9.49 -14.51
N VAL A 261 8.59 -10.53 -14.56
CA VAL A 261 8.98 -11.87 -14.11
C VAL A 261 8.99 -12.76 -15.34
N VAL A 262 10.09 -13.47 -15.55
CA VAL A 262 10.29 -14.41 -16.66
C VAL A 262 10.82 -15.70 -16.05
N ASP A 263 10.18 -16.82 -16.36
CA ASP A 263 10.49 -18.14 -15.77
C ASP A 263 10.49 -18.13 -14.23
N GLY A 264 9.56 -17.37 -13.65
CA GLY A 264 9.41 -17.19 -12.19
C GLY A 264 10.46 -16.27 -11.55
N LEU A 265 11.37 -15.69 -12.33
CA LEU A 265 12.44 -14.84 -11.83
C LEU A 265 12.23 -13.37 -12.22
N PRO A 266 12.40 -12.42 -11.29
CA PRO A 266 12.37 -11.01 -11.64
C PRO A 266 13.58 -10.65 -12.52
N VAL A 267 13.34 -9.94 -13.62
CA VAL A 267 14.38 -9.56 -14.59
C VAL A 267 14.49 -8.05 -14.77
N ILE A 268 15.67 -7.60 -15.20
CA ILE A 268 15.87 -6.21 -15.62
C ILE A 268 15.15 -6.01 -16.96
N SER A 269 14.44 -4.89 -17.09
CA SER A 269 13.72 -4.52 -18.29
C SER A 269 13.89 -3.02 -18.57
N ARG A 270 13.80 -2.62 -19.84
CA ARG A 270 14.26 -1.30 -20.31
C ARG A 270 13.18 -0.55 -21.07
N GLY A 271 13.29 0.78 -21.06
CA GLY A 271 12.52 1.65 -21.96
C GLY A 271 11.02 1.71 -21.64
N HIS A 272 10.61 1.51 -20.40
CA HIS A 272 9.21 1.58 -20.00
C HIS A 272 8.71 3.02 -19.99
N GLN A 273 7.62 3.28 -20.69
CA GLN A 273 7.02 4.60 -20.79
C GLN A 273 5.82 4.74 -19.84
N PHE A 274 5.82 5.81 -19.05
CA PHE A 274 4.72 6.15 -18.14
C PHE A 274 4.28 7.60 -18.34
N ARG A 275 2.97 7.81 -18.29
CA ARG A 275 2.35 9.15 -18.32
C ARG A 275 1.86 9.53 -16.94
N TYR A 276 2.35 10.66 -16.42
CA TYR A 276 1.99 11.22 -15.12
C TYR A 276 1.21 12.51 -15.28
N ARG A 277 0.12 12.66 -14.53
CA ARG A 277 -0.60 13.93 -14.40
C ARG A 277 0.06 14.77 -13.30
N TYR A 278 0.27 16.06 -13.56
CA TYR A 278 0.70 17.04 -12.56
C TYR A 278 -0.17 18.30 -12.65
N TRP A 279 -0.23 19.06 -11.55
CA TRP A 279 -1.07 20.25 -11.40
C TRP A 279 -0.21 21.50 -11.27
N TYR A 280 -0.68 22.64 -11.80
CA TYR A 280 0.01 23.93 -11.85
C TYR A 280 -0.95 25.11 -11.94
#